data_AF-A0A1B9FZE6-F1
#
_entry.id   AF-A0A1B9FZE6-F1
#
_cell.length_a   1.000
_cell.length_b   1.000
_cell.length_c   1.000
_cell.angle_alpha   90.00
_cell.angle_beta   90.00
_cell.angle_gamma   90.00
#
_symmetry.space_group_name_H-M   'P 1'
#
loop_
_entity.id
_entity.type
_entity.pdbx_description
1 polymer ?
#
loop_
_entity_poly.entity_id
_entity_poly.type
_entity_poly.pdbx_seq_one_letter_code
_entity_poly.pdbx_strand_id
1 'polypeptide(L)'
;MTIPGLIPSSFLPPLPRSQYTLSPLHPADILARISILKELYLPPIHGGFTSTDVFEDEEPEEKIVRSQKRERRFSAGLVETMESIGLGLDVPLDSAGNGLEVLEEEERSDVDDDVDGVGEDEGRQEHLDPFEREWAEKWLGGVVRRSQGWIEENDGAPAEEVREVEMILRDATAVLAMMAGTSAAGSLTRHLVFPLLPSLAPALSSMHSRTTPNPNLSPETNMFLSSLSTSPTSPKNLFHRQSISSSSSTQFYATSPTRTTFSGSGKTPRKGRKSILPILLHDAPMSDHLSVGVQTWGSAILLGRKLALNPQEYGLFLPPSPPAGDEQKKGIRVLELGAGTGLLSILCRKLLDLRSIQESTPRGLVVATDFLESVLDNLKICVDLNFPPEILKTPGSSEVDLKSTTDTGEEEGIHIAKLDWTTFPSYIQSGRKEGEGDEEMSRFIRQEGFDLVLASDCVYDETHARLLREVAGWTLRLPDEHGEGGGTFHILSPLRPTFAPELESIDTHFPPLSTYAPLSKRREAAATSSDGYEEVDPDLRGEGLGLKRGLKLGVRGEGKRGVKGKKGEGRVDEEGGYWWWEVGWG
;
A
#
# COMPACT_ATOMS: atom_id res chain seq x y z
N MET A 1 1.23 12.07 -17.97
CA MET A 1 1.93 13.36 -18.17
C MET A 1 1.89 14.07 -16.85
N THR A 2 2.99 14.04 -16.11
CA THR A 2 3.19 14.83 -14.89
C THR A 2 3.17 16.31 -15.29
N ILE A 3 2.36 17.11 -14.60
CA ILE A 3 2.26 18.55 -14.88
C ILE A 3 3.54 19.20 -14.30
N PRO A 4 4.33 19.92 -15.10
CA PRO A 4 5.55 20.57 -14.59
C PRO A 4 5.19 21.72 -13.62
N GLY A 5 5.91 21.80 -12.49
CA GLY A 5 6.15 23.01 -11.69
C GLY A 5 4.95 23.91 -11.37
N LEU A 6 3.79 23.36 -11.00
CA LEU A 6 2.66 24.18 -10.53
C LEU A 6 2.91 24.64 -9.09
N ILE A 7 3.30 25.90 -8.97
CA ILE A 7 3.56 26.56 -7.69
C ILE A 7 2.26 27.27 -7.23
N PRO A 8 1.73 27.01 -6.02
CA PRO A 8 0.50 27.64 -5.49
C PRO A 8 0.43 29.15 -5.68
N SER A 9 1.51 29.87 -5.37
CA SER A 9 1.60 31.32 -5.52
C SER A 9 1.41 31.81 -6.95
N SER A 10 1.65 30.97 -7.96
CA SER A 10 1.53 31.34 -9.38
C SER A 10 0.09 31.32 -9.92
N PHE A 11 -0.82 30.56 -9.30
CA PHE A 11 -2.15 30.29 -9.86
C PHE A 11 -3.31 30.60 -8.93
N LEU A 12 -3.07 30.74 -7.62
CA LEU A 12 -4.12 31.05 -6.65
C LEU A 12 -4.46 32.56 -6.69
N PRO A 13 -5.73 32.92 -6.97
CA PRO A 13 -6.13 34.32 -7.03
C PRO A 13 -6.23 34.94 -5.63
N PRO A 14 -6.03 36.27 -5.49
CA PRO A 14 -6.30 36.95 -4.23
C PRO A 14 -7.78 36.83 -3.87
N LEU A 15 -8.06 36.54 -2.60
CA LEU A 15 -9.43 36.45 -2.10
C LEU A 15 -10.03 37.84 -1.83
N PRO A 16 -11.37 38.01 -1.95
CA PRO A 16 -12.06 39.26 -1.66
C PRO A 16 -11.78 39.75 -0.23
N ARG A 17 -11.72 41.07 0.00
CA ARG A 17 -11.48 41.60 1.36
C ARG A 17 -12.62 41.29 2.34
N SER A 18 -13.86 41.22 1.84
CA SER A 18 -15.01 40.83 2.66
C SER A 18 -14.90 39.36 3.06
N GLN A 19 -15.25 39.07 4.32
CA GLN A 19 -15.25 37.72 4.88
C GLN A 19 -16.55 36.95 4.62
N TYR A 20 -17.50 37.54 3.91
CA TYR A 20 -18.84 36.97 3.68
C TYR A 20 -19.17 36.80 2.20
N THR A 21 -18.17 36.85 1.32
CA THR A 21 -18.39 36.69 -0.13
C THR A 21 -17.18 36.07 -0.82
N LEU A 22 -17.45 35.27 -1.85
CA LEU A 22 -16.47 34.77 -2.80
C LEU A 22 -16.39 35.65 -4.06
N SER A 23 -17.34 36.55 -4.28
CA SER A 23 -17.38 37.46 -5.43
C SER A 23 -16.18 38.43 -5.42
N PRO A 24 -15.51 38.67 -6.57
CA PRO A 24 -15.94 38.37 -7.93
C PRO A 24 -15.47 37.00 -8.47
N LEU A 25 -14.92 36.12 -7.64
CA LEU A 25 -14.49 34.79 -8.09
C LEU A 25 -15.71 33.89 -8.32
N HIS A 26 -15.78 33.27 -9.49
CA HIS A 26 -16.86 32.34 -9.80
C HIS A 26 -16.65 30.99 -9.09
N PRO A 27 -17.74 30.34 -8.62
CA PRO A 27 -17.66 29.02 -7.98
C PRO A 27 -16.87 27.98 -8.77
N ALA A 28 -17.11 27.90 -10.08
CA ALA A 28 -16.41 26.97 -10.98
C ALA A 28 -14.89 27.20 -11.01
N ASP A 29 -14.45 28.46 -11.00
CA ASP A 29 -13.02 28.80 -10.98
C ASP A 29 -12.38 28.39 -9.65
N ILE A 30 -13.06 28.65 -8.53
CA ILE A 30 -12.58 28.26 -7.20
C ILE A 30 -12.43 26.74 -7.11
N LEU A 31 -13.44 25.99 -7.56
CA LEU A 31 -13.40 24.52 -7.58
C LEU A 31 -12.28 23.97 -8.46
N ALA A 32 -12.03 24.59 -9.62
CA ALA A 32 -10.91 24.20 -10.49
C ALA A 32 -9.55 24.40 -9.78
N ARG A 33 -9.39 25.50 -9.03
CA ARG A 33 -8.17 25.78 -8.25
C ARG A 33 -8.01 24.82 -7.09
N ILE A 34 -9.09 24.53 -6.36
CA ILE A 34 -9.11 23.51 -5.31
C ILE A 34 -8.77 22.14 -5.92
N SER A 35 -9.23 21.81 -7.12
CA SER A 35 -8.87 20.56 -7.80
C SER A 35 -7.37 20.47 -8.12
N ILE A 36 -6.72 21.57 -8.49
CA ILE A 36 -5.26 21.59 -8.68
C ILE A 36 -4.54 21.42 -7.34
N LEU A 37 -4.98 22.13 -6.29
CA LEU A 37 -4.44 21.93 -4.94
C LEU A 37 -4.67 20.50 -4.44
N LYS A 38 -5.79 19.87 -4.84
CA LYS A 38 -6.03 18.46 -4.58
C LYS A 38 -4.96 17.60 -5.22
N GLU A 39 -4.62 17.81 -6.49
CA GLU A 39 -3.56 17.05 -7.17
C GLU A 39 -2.15 17.31 -6.61
N LEU A 40 -1.88 18.52 -6.12
CA LEU A 40 -0.59 18.89 -5.54
C LEU A 40 -0.42 18.34 -4.12
N TYR A 41 -1.43 18.49 -3.27
CA TYR A 41 -1.34 18.20 -1.83
C TYR A 41 -2.01 16.92 -1.39
N LEU A 42 -2.84 16.29 -2.25
CA LEU A 42 -3.13 14.89 -2.10
C LEU A 42 -2.10 14.13 -2.94
N PRO A 43 -1.13 13.45 -2.31
CA PRO A 43 -0.38 12.39 -2.96
C PRO A 43 -1.34 11.52 -3.76
N PRO A 44 -0.99 11.09 -4.98
CA PRO A 44 -1.87 10.33 -5.87
C PRO A 44 -2.42 9.14 -5.10
N ILE A 45 -3.64 9.31 -4.58
CA ILE A 45 -4.36 8.41 -3.67
C ILE A 45 -3.39 7.53 -2.83
N HIS A 46 -2.49 8.20 -2.10
CA HIS A 46 -1.30 7.72 -1.36
C HIS A 46 -1.01 6.21 -1.43
N GLY A 47 -0.21 5.83 -2.43
CA GLY A 47 0.30 4.47 -2.64
C GLY A 47 -0.51 3.64 -3.65
N GLY A 48 -1.69 4.09 -4.06
CA GLY A 48 -2.41 3.45 -5.15
C GLY A 48 -1.80 3.79 -6.49
N PHE A 49 -1.44 2.77 -7.27
CA PHE A 49 -1.17 2.95 -8.68
C PHE A 49 -2.28 3.78 -9.31
N THR A 50 -1.94 4.86 -10.00
CA THR A 50 -2.81 5.35 -11.06
C THR A 50 -2.70 4.40 -12.23
N SER A 51 -3.71 4.35 -13.12
CA SER A 51 -3.61 3.46 -14.28
C SER A 51 -2.30 3.69 -15.06
N THR A 52 -1.81 4.93 -15.11
CA THR A 52 -0.53 5.32 -15.71
C THR A 52 0.69 4.66 -15.07
N ASP A 53 0.74 4.51 -13.74
CA ASP A 53 1.90 3.95 -13.01
C ASP A 53 2.08 2.44 -13.24
N VAL A 54 1.00 1.74 -13.61
CA VAL A 54 1.07 0.32 -13.98
C VAL A 54 1.70 0.11 -15.37
N PHE A 55 1.63 1.12 -16.25
CA PHE A 55 2.02 0.99 -17.66
C PHE A 55 3.46 1.42 -17.99
N GLU A 56 4.22 1.96 -17.02
CA GLU A 56 5.60 2.45 -17.24
C GLU A 56 6.71 1.40 -17.05
N ASP A 57 6.39 0.13 -16.72
CA ASP A 57 7.42 -0.94 -16.62
C ASP A 57 7.59 -1.77 -17.89
N GLU A 58 8.73 -1.60 -18.56
CA GLU A 58 9.67 -2.67 -18.97
C GLU A 58 10.78 -2.07 -19.85
N GLU A 59 11.93 -1.71 -19.28
CA GLU A 59 13.26 -1.88 -19.87
C GLU A 59 14.29 -1.78 -18.72
N PRO A 60 15.14 -2.79 -18.47
CA PRO A 60 16.39 -2.56 -17.76
C PRO A 60 17.30 -1.76 -18.71
N GLU A 61 17.68 -0.53 -18.35
CA GLU A 61 18.72 0.19 -19.09
C GLU A 61 20.05 -0.60 -18.98
N GLU A 62 20.36 -1.40 -19.98
CA GLU A 62 21.73 -1.83 -20.23
C GLU A 62 22.55 -0.59 -20.60
N LYS A 63 23.20 0.02 -19.60
CA LYS A 63 24.19 1.08 -19.82
C LYS A 63 25.37 0.51 -20.61
N ILE A 64 25.31 0.64 -21.94
CA ILE A 64 26.46 0.45 -22.82
C ILE A 64 27.46 1.59 -22.54
N VAL A 65 28.48 1.31 -21.75
CA VAL A 65 29.61 2.22 -21.51
C VAL A 65 30.40 2.40 -22.80
N ARG A 66 30.17 3.51 -23.51
CA ARG A 66 31.09 4.00 -24.55
C ARG A 66 32.01 5.06 -23.94
N SER A 67 33.26 4.69 -23.69
CA SER A 67 34.31 5.61 -23.27
C SER A 67 34.70 6.53 -24.44
N GLN A 68 34.23 7.78 -24.43
CA GLN A 68 34.83 8.83 -25.25
C GLN A 68 35.68 9.75 -24.38
N LYS A 69 36.98 9.52 -24.48
CA LYS A 69 38.06 10.36 -23.96
C LYS A 69 38.06 11.68 -24.74
N ARG A 70 37.83 12.83 -24.09
CA ARG A 70 38.04 14.14 -24.72
C ARG A 70 38.82 15.07 -23.80
N GLU A 71 40.04 15.37 -24.24
CA GLU A 71 41.02 16.26 -23.60
C GLU A 71 40.47 17.68 -23.45
N ARG A 72 40.68 18.28 -22.27
CA ARG A 72 40.45 19.71 -22.01
C ARG A 72 41.72 20.50 -22.36
N ARG A 73 41.59 21.52 -23.21
CA ARG A 73 42.58 22.61 -23.33
C ARG A 73 42.01 23.86 -22.67
N PHE A 74 42.77 24.41 -21.73
CA PHE A 74 42.55 25.69 -21.08
C PHE A 74 42.82 26.86 -22.03
N SER A 75 42.12 27.98 -21.82
CA SER A 75 42.65 29.32 -22.08
C SER A 75 42.11 30.30 -21.05
N ALA A 76 43.03 31.13 -20.58
CA ALA A 76 42.95 32.05 -19.46
C ALA A 76 42.31 33.40 -19.80
N GLY A 77 42.00 34.16 -18.75
CA GLY A 77 42.03 35.61 -18.76
C GLY A 77 40.72 36.27 -18.35
N LEU A 78 40.68 36.90 -17.18
CA LEU A 78 40.94 38.34 -17.04
C LEU A 78 40.65 38.79 -15.60
N VAL A 79 41.55 39.64 -15.10
CA VAL A 79 41.66 40.25 -13.77
C VAL A 79 41.07 41.66 -13.82
N GLU A 80 40.37 42.12 -12.77
CA GLU A 80 40.47 43.49 -12.21
C GLU A 80 39.60 43.61 -10.93
N THR A 81 40.21 43.65 -9.75
CA THR A 81 40.49 44.83 -8.88
C THR A 81 39.29 45.39 -8.11
N MET A 82 39.31 45.27 -6.78
CA MET A 82 39.55 46.42 -5.88
C MET A 82 39.65 45.97 -4.41
N GLU A 83 40.77 46.36 -3.79
CA GLU A 83 41.06 46.33 -2.36
C GLU A 83 40.21 47.36 -1.60
N SER A 84 39.88 47.10 -0.33
CA SER A 84 40.18 48.03 0.78
C SER A 84 39.77 47.47 2.15
N ILE A 85 40.64 47.69 3.14
CA ILE A 85 40.46 47.58 4.60
C ILE A 85 40.45 46.13 5.12
N GLY A 86 41.54 45.56 5.65
CA GLY A 86 42.69 46.15 6.34
C GLY A 86 42.47 46.09 7.84
N LEU A 87 43.21 45.20 8.52
CA LEU A 87 43.60 45.11 9.94
C LEU A 87 44.02 43.62 10.14
N GLY A 88 45.28 43.20 10.06
CA GLY A 88 46.49 43.80 10.60
C GLY A 88 46.72 43.28 12.01
N LEU A 89 47.43 42.15 12.17
CA LEU A 89 48.55 42.01 13.11
C LEU A 89 49.31 40.68 12.93
N ASP A 90 50.62 40.81 13.02
CA ASP A 90 51.69 39.88 12.67
C ASP A 90 52.17 38.98 13.85
N VAL A 91 52.45 37.69 13.54
CA VAL A 91 53.70 36.91 13.80
C VAL A 91 54.09 36.57 15.29
N PRO A 92 54.89 35.52 15.64
CA PRO A 92 55.41 34.31 14.94
C PRO A 92 55.17 32.94 15.66
N LEU A 93 55.50 31.88 14.92
CA LEU A 93 55.83 30.51 15.38
C LEU A 93 56.87 30.45 16.52
N ASP A 94 56.72 29.49 17.45
CA ASP A 94 57.78 28.49 17.66
C ASP A 94 57.35 27.21 18.43
N SER A 95 57.73 26.07 17.84
CA SER A 95 58.27 24.84 18.45
C SER A 95 57.54 24.02 19.54
N ALA A 96 57.32 22.75 19.14
CA ALA A 96 57.63 21.50 19.85
C ALA A 96 56.59 20.82 20.75
N GLY A 97 56.22 19.60 20.34
CA GLY A 97 56.41 18.43 21.21
C GLY A 97 55.16 17.72 21.73
N ASN A 98 54.91 16.54 21.14
CA ASN A 98 54.32 15.35 21.74
C ASN A 98 52.89 15.39 22.33
N GLY A 99 52.00 14.67 21.63
CA GLY A 99 51.45 13.43 22.18
C GLY A 99 50.01 13.45 22.66
N LEU A 100 49.33 12.36 22.34
CA LEU A 100 48.09 11.83 22.93
C LEU A 100 46.78 12.22 22.20
N GLU A 101 46.27 11.28 21.40
CA GLU A 101 44.94 11.32 20.79
C GLU A 101 43.88 10.87 21.81
N VAL A 102 43.02 11.81 22.20
CA VAL A 102 41.68 11.62 22.75
C VAL A 102 40.85 12.76 22.18
N LEU A 103 39.76 12.49 21.45
CA LEU A 103 38.73 13.50 21.16
C LEU A 103 37.35 12.84 21.02
N GLU A 104 36.47 13.24 21.92
CA GLU A 104 35.02 13.40 21.75
C GLU A 104 34.72 14.91 21.83
N GLU A 105 33.73 15.34 21.03
CA GLU A 105 32.83 16.52 21.20
C GLU A 105 33.47 17.93 21.10
N GLU A 106 32.88 18.98 20.51
CA GLU A 106 31.51 19.29 20.06
C GLU A 106 31.55 20.58 19.18
N GLU A 107 30.44 20.85 18.49
CA GLU A 107 29.95 22.16 18.00
C GLU A 107 30.78 23.02 17.02
N ARG A 108 30.21 23.24 15.81
CA ARG A 108 30.14 24.59 15.24
C ARG A 108 28.96 24.81 14.30
N SER A 109 28.23 25.87 14.62
CA SER A 109 27.09 26.47 13.94
C SER A 109 27.48 27.17 12.63
N ASP A 110 26.64 26.95 11.62
CA ASP A 110 25.95 27.94 10.78
C ASP A 110 26.75 29.01 9.99
N VAL A 111 26.65 28.85 8.65
CA VAL A 111 26.05 29.79 7.67
C VAL A 111 26.97 30.32 6.54
N ASP A 112 26.66 29.78 5.35
CA ASP A 112 26.47 30.39 4.02
C ASP A 112 27.66 30.99 3.26
N ASP A 113 27.72 30.95 1.92
CA ASP A 113 27.14 30.11 0.84
C ASP A 113 27.86 30.57 -0.46
N ASP A 114 27.49 30.00 -1.61
CA ASP A 114 27.82 30.37 -3.02
C ASP A 114 28.74 29.40 -3.79
N VAL A 115 28.19 28.19 -4.01
CA VAL A 115 27.63 27.66 -5.28
C VAL A 115 28.30 28.00 -6.62
N ASP A 116 28.72 26.93 -7.33
CA ASP A 116 28.27 26.57 -8.71
C ASP A 116 28.95 25.25 -9.14
N GLY A 117 28.26 24.10 -9.10
CA GLY A 117 27.46 23.52 -10.20
C GLY A 117 28.26 22.37 -10.86
N VAL A 118 27.82 21.11 -10.90
CA VAL A 118 26.66 20.60 -11.63
C VAL A 118 26.16 19.31 -10.95
N GLY A 119 24.97 19.35 -10.36
CA GLY A 119 24.24 18.18 -9.85
C GLY A 119 23.00 17.94 -10.69
N GLU A 120 22.79 16.70 -11.11
CA GLU A 120 21.53 16.25 -11.73
C GLU A 120 20.50 16.03 -10.61
N ASP A 121 19.93 17.14 -10.09
CA ASP A 121 18.76 17.17 -9.19
C ASP A 121 17.50 17.46 -10.04
N GLU A 122 16.96 16.44 -10.69
CA GLU A 122 15.64 16.52 -11.34
C GLU A 122 14.57 15.95 -10.40
N GLY A 123 13.99 16.79 -9.54
CA GLY A 123 12.68 16.48 -8.97
C GLY A 123 12.27 17.05 -7.61
N ARG A 124 12.86 18.14 -7.10
CA ARG A 124 12.25 18.85 -5.95
C ARG A 124 10.81 19.24 -6.30
N GLN A 125 9.84 18.73 -5.55
CA GLN A 125 8.44 19.12 -5.69
C GLN A 125 8.28 20.55 -5.15
N GLU A 126 8.37 21.53 -6.03
CA GLU A 126 8.36 22.97 -5.69
C GLU A 126 7.15 23.40 -4.82
N HIS A 127 6.02 22.69 -4.90
CA HIS A 127 4.82 22.93 -4.09
C HIS A 127 4.95 22.47 -2.62
N LEU A 128 5.93 21.61 -2.30
CA LEU A 128 6.26 21.17 -0.93
C LEU A 128 7.18 22.16 -0.20
N ASP A 129 7.65 23.21 -0.87
CA ASP A 129 8.36 24.29 -0.21
C ASP A 129 7.50 24.87 0.95
N PRO A 130 8.08 25.11 2.14
CA PRO A 130 7.33 25.60 3.29
C PRO A 130 6.50 26.85 3.02
N PHE A 131 7.01 27.79 2.22
CA PHE A 131 6.30 29.01 1.86
C PHE A 131 5.08 28.71 0.98
N GLU A 132 5.25 27.85 -0.02
CA GLU A 132 4.18 27.52 -0.96
C GLU A 132 3.06 26.71 -0.29
N ARG A 133 3.43 25.79 0.59
CA ARG A 133 2.48 25.06 1.43
C ARG A 133 1.71 26.01 2.34
N GLU A 134 2.39 26.91 3.05
CA GLU A 134 1.73 27.88 3.93
C GLU A 134 0.82 28.83 3.13
N TRP A 135 1.22 29.22 1.92
CA TRP A 135 0.41 30.05 1.03
C TRP A 135 -0.89 29.35 0.63
N ALA A 136 -0.82 28.08 0.23
CA ALA A 136 -1.98 27.26 -0.08
C ALA A 136 -2.91 27.08 1.14
N GLU A 137 -2.36 26.81 2.33
CA GLU A 137 -3.12 26.68 3.57
C GLU A 137 -3.86 27.98 3.92
N LYS A 138 -3.18 29.14 3.83
CA LYS A 138 -3.80 30.45 4.05
C LYS A 138 -4.91 30.73 3.06
N TRP A 139 -4.71 30.40 1.79
CA TRP A 139 -5.71 30.60 0.74
C TRP A 139 -6.95 29.74 1.00
N LEU A 140 -6.77 28.43 1.21
CA LEU A 140 -7.88 27.52 1.50
C LEU A 140 -8.62 27.91 2.78
N GLY A 141 -7.89 28.28 3.85
CA GLY A 141 -8.51 28.76 5.10
C GLY A 141 -9.31 30.05 4.89
N GLY A 142 -8.86 30.90 3.97
CA GLY A 142 -9.60 32.08 3.53
C GLY A 142 -10.87 31.75 2.74
N VAL A 143 -10.86 30.70 1.91
CA VAL A 143 -12.04 30.20 1.18
C VAL A 143 -13.06 29.61 2.14
N VAL A 144 -12.63 28.78 3.09
CA VAL A 144 -13.48 28.17 4.12
C VAL A 144 -14.22 29.25 4.91
N ARG A 145 -13.50 30.23 5.46
CA ARG A 145 -14.09 31.32 6.25
C ARG A 145 -15.15 32.10 5.45
N ARG A 146 -14.88 32.39 4.17
CA ARG A 146 -15.80 33.13 3.29
C ARG A 146 -17.02 32.33 2.88
N SER A 147 -16.84 31.03 2.64
CA SER A 147 -17.94 30.14 2.26
C SER A 147 -18.89 29.94 3.44
N GLN A 148 -18.35 29.72 4.65
CA GLN A 148 -19.14 29.63 5.87
C GLN A 148 -19.89 30.93 6.15
N GLY A 149 -19.20 32.08 6.13
CA GLY A 149 -19.84 33.38 6.33
C GLY A 149 -20.92 33.69 5.29
N TRP A 150 -20.71 33.31 4.02
CA TRP A 150 -21.73 33.48 2.98
C TRP A 150 -22.96 32.63 3.24
N ILE A 151 -22.81 31.35 3.64
CA ILE A 151 -23.95 30.46 3.94
C ILE A 151 -24.76 31.02 5.13
N GLU A 152 -24.09 31.47 6.19
CA GLU A 152 -24.74 32.04 7.38
C GLU A 152 -25.55 33.31 7.06
N GLU A 153 -25.05 34.18 6.17
CA GLU A 153 -25.75 35.41 5.76
C GLU A 153 -26.86 35.17 4.73
N ASN A 154 -26.86 34.01 4.06
CA ASN A 154 -27.75 33.69 2.95
C ASN A 154 -28.64 32.46 3.21
N ASP A 155 -29.09 32.27 4.46
CA ASP A 155 -29.99 31.20 4.94
C ASP A 155 -31.39 31.14 4.25
N GLY A 156 -31.61 31.95 3.20
CA GLY A 156 -32.80 31.96 2.35
C GLY A 156 -32.52 32.08 0.84
N ALA A 157 -31.27 31.90 0.42
CA ALA A 157 -30.87 31.95 -0.99
C ALA A 157 -31.39 30.74 -1.80
N PRO A 158 -31.39 30.83 -3.15
CA PRO A 158 -31.76 29.69 -4.00
C PRO A 158 -30.92 28.45 -3.68
N ALA A 159 -31.56 27.28 -3.60
CA ALA A 159 -30.92 26.03 -3.21
C ALA A 159 -29.68 25.67 -4.05
N GLU A 160 -29.66 26.04 -5.34
CA GLU A 160 -28.51 25.80 -6.22
C GLU A 160 -27.29 26.65 -5.83
N GLU A 161 -27.47 27.93 -5.47
CA GLU A 161 -26.37 28.80 -5.05
C GLU A 161 -25.78 28.34 -3.71
N VAL A 162 -26.64 27.93 -2.77
CA VAL A 162 -26.21 27.35 -1.49
C VAL A 162 -25.42 26.07 -1.73
N ARG A 163 -25.90 25.19 -2.61
CA ARG A 163 -25.23 23.92 -2.94
C ARG A 163 -23.85 24.13 -3.57
N GLU A 164 -23.69 25.13 -4.44
CA GLU A 164 -22.38 25.45 -5.04
C GLU A 164 -21.37 25.91 -3.98
N VAL A 165 -21.79 26.78 -3.06
CA VAL A 165 -20.92 27.28 -1.98
C VAL A 165 -20.62 26.21 -0.93
N GLU A 166 -21.59 25.35 -0.60
CA GLU A 166 -21.39 24.17 0.24
C GLU A 166 -20.36 23.20 -0.36
N MET A 167 -20.41 22.98 -1.68
CA MET A 167 -19.42 22.14 -2.37
C MET A 167 -18.02 22.73 -2.30
N ILE A 168 -17.87 24.05 -2.45
CA ILE A 168 -16.60 24.76 -2.26
C ILE A 168 -16.09 24.60 -0.82
N LEU A 169 -16.95 24.83 0.16
CA LEU A 169 -16.62 24.71 1.59
C LEU A 169 -16.12 23.30 1.90
N ARG A 170 -16.86 22.28 1.48
CA ARG A 170 -16.53 20.87 1.67
C ARG A 170 -15.18 20.54 1.03
N ASP A 171 -14.98 20.91 -0.23
CA ASP A 171 -13.79 20.56 -0.98
C ASP A 171 -12.54 21.29 -0.47
N ALA A 172 -12.65 22.57 -0.08
CA ALA A 172 -11.55 23.33 0.51
C ALA A 172 -11.16 22.79 1.88
N THR A 173 -12.15 22.43 2.71
CA THR A 173 -11.93 21.82 4.03
C THR A 173 -11.24 20.47 3.90
N ALA A 174 -11.65 19.65 2.93
CA ALA A 174 -11.01 18.36 2.67
C ALA A 174 -9.52 18.50 2.31
N VAL A 175 -9.16 19.46 1.45
CA VAL A 175 -7.75 19.70 1.10
C VAL A 175 -6.95 20.18 2.31
N LEU A 176 -7.48 21.15 3.08
CA LEU A 176 -6.82 21.62 4.30
C LEU A 176 -6.56 20.50 5.30
N ALA A 177 -7.58 19.66 5.50
CA ALA A 177 -7.49 18.55 6.43
C ALA A 177 -6.46 17.52 5.96
N MET A 178 -6.38 17.24 4.66
CA MET A 178 -5.32 16.41 4.07
C MET A 178 -3.93 17.04 4.21
N MET A 179 -3.80 18.36 4.02
CA MET A 179 -2.54 19.09 4.23
C MET A 179 -2.09 19.05 5.69
N ALA A 180 -3.02 18.93 6.65
CA ALA A 180 -2.71 18.70 8.06
C ALA A 180 -2.35 17.23 8.39
N GLY A 181 -2.58 16.29 7.46
CA GLY A 181 -2.28 14.87 7.57
C GLY A 181 -3.51 13.98 7.40
N THR A 182 -3.32 12.73 6.96
CA THR A 182 -4.43 11.77 6.73
C THR A 182 -5.29 11.52 7.96
N SER A 183 -4.73 11.66 9.16
CA SER A 183 -5.46 11.56 10.44
C SER A 183 -6.49 12.66 10.65
N ALA A 184 -6.22 13.86 10.12
CA ALA A 184 -7.08 15.03 10.25
C ALA A 184 -8.15 15.12 9.15
N ALA A 185 -7.96 14.40 8.03
CA ALA A 185 -8.79 14.45 6.84
C ALA A 185 -10.18 13.81 6.95
N GLY A 186 -10.50 13.18 8.08
CA GLY A 186 -11.70 12.35 8.22
C GLY A 186 -11.56 11.04 7.45
N SER A 187 -12.68 10.38 7.16
CA SER A 187 -12.66 9.12 6.42
C SER A 187 -12.45 9.34 4.93
N LEU A 188 -11.65 8.45 4.32
CA LEU A 188 -11.30 8.50 2.91
C LEU A 188 -11.47 7.13 2.27
N THR A 189 -12.15 7.05 1.12
CA THR A 189 -12.13 5.84 0.29
C THR A 189 -10.97 5.90 -0.71
N ARG A 190 -10.07 4.91 -0.65
CA ARG A 190 -8.97 4.73 -1.60
C ARG A 190 -9.37 3.85 -2.75
N HIS A 191 -8.94 4.22 -3.95
CA HIS A 191 -9.06 3.44 -5.18
C HIS A 191 -7.68 3.00 -5.62
N LEU A 192 -7.31 1.75 -5.32
CA LEU A 192 -6.02 1.17 -5.70
C LEU A 192 -6.21 0.26 -6.92
N VAL A 193 -5.20 0.15 -7.80
CA VAL A 193 -5.20 -0.88 -8.86
C VAL A 193 -3.91 -1.68 -8.83
N PHE A 194 -4.00 -2.99 -8.75
CA PHE A 194 -2.82 -3.85 -8.74
C PHE A 194 -2.55 -4.41 -10.14
N PRO A 195 -1.28 -4.54 -10.55
CA PRO A 195 -0.96 -5.30 -11.77
C PRO A 195 -1.45 -6.74 -11.60
N LEU A 196 -1.98 -7.33 -12.67
CA LEU A 196 -2.44 -8.71 -12.64
C LEU A 196 -1.51 -9.61 -13.46
N LEU A 197 -1.17 -10.77 -12.91
CA LEU A 197 -0.50 -11.84 -13.64
C LEU A 197 -1.28 -12.14 -14.95
N PRO A 198 -0.64 -12.09 -16.14
CA PRO A 198 -1.36 -12.17 -17.42
C PRO A 198 -2.22 -13.42 -17.59
N SER A 199 -1.85 -14.54 -16.94
CA SER A 199 -2.62 -15.77 -16.97
C SER A 199 -4.04 -15.59 -16.39
N LEU A 200 -4.21 -14.75 -15.37
CA LEU A 200 -5.48 -14.49 -14.67
C LEU A 200 -6.40 -13.50 -15.40
N ALA A 201 -5.90 -12.78 -16.41
CA ALA A 201 -6.67 -11.78 -17.16
C ALA A 201 -7.98 -12.28 -17.81
N PRO A 202 -8.05 -13.51 -18.38
CA PRO A 202 -9.29 -14.05 -18.90
C PRO A 202 -10.36 -14.26 -17.83
N ALA A 203 -9.96 -14.71 -16.62
CA ALA A 203 -10.87 -14.86 -15.49
C ALA A 203 -11.39 -13.50 -14.99
N LEU A 204 -10.53 -12.47 -14.99
CA LEU A 204 -10.96 -11.11 -14.65
C LEU A 204 -12.05 -10.61 -15.61
N SER A 205 -11.86 -10.86 -16.90
CA SER A 205 -12.80 -10.44 -17.95
C SER A 205 -14.15 -11.15 -17.83
N SER A 206 -14.18 -12.41 -17.39
CA SER A 206 -15.44 -13.14 -17.18
C SER A 206 -16.23 -12.59 -15.99
N MET A 207 -15.54 -12.19 -14.90
CA MET A 207 -16.16 -11.54 -13.73
C MET A 207 -16.73 -10.15 -14.06
N HIS A 208 -16.01 -9.35 -14.85
CA HIS A 208 -16.39 -7.95 -15.16
C HIS A 208 -17.53 -7.81 -16.17
N SER A 209 -17.98 -8.90 -16.81
CA SER A 209 -19.09 -8.88 -17.77
C SER A 209 -20.45 -8.44 -17.19
N ARG A 210 -20.52 -8.12 -15.89
CA ARG A 210 -21.75 -7.83 -15.14
C ARG A 210 -21.66 -6.62 -14.19
N THR A 211 -20.77 -5.65 -14.41
CA THR A 211 -20.69 -4.48 -13.52
C THR A 211 -21.82 -3.48 -13.81
N THR A 212 -22.93 -3.60 -13.07
CA THR A 212 -23.93 -2.52 -12.96
C THR A 212 -23.47 -1.52 -11.89
N PRO A 213 -23.76 -0.21 -12.03
CA PRO A 213 -23.50 0.76 -10.97
C PRO A 213 -24.09 0.30 -9.64
N ASN A 214 -23.28 0.31 -8.59
CA ASN A 214 -23.71 -0.05 -7.24
C ASN A 214 -24.21 1.22 -6.54
N PRO A 215 -25.52 1.35 -6.24
CA PRO A 215 -26.05 2.55 -5.60
C PRO A 215 -25.51 2.78 -4.19
N ASN A 216 -24.90 1.77 -3.57
CA ASN A 216 -24.27 1.88 -2.25
C ASN A 216 -22.84 2.45 -2.29
N LEU A 217 -22.27 2.61 -3.49
CA LEU A 217 -20.94 3.22 -3.68
C LEU A 217 -21.07 4.68 -4.11
N SER A 218 -20.06 5.49 -3.79
CA SER A 218 -20.04 6.89 -4.22
C SER A 218 -20.07 7.02 -5.76
N PRO A 219 -20.57 8.13 -6.33
CA PRO A 219 -20.50 8.38 -7.77
C PRO A 219 -19.07 8.27 -8.32
N GLU A 220 -18.07 8.78 -7.59
CA GLU A 220 -16.66 8.73 -7.95
C GLU A 220 -16.16 7.28 -8.02
N THR A 221 -16.55 6.46 -7.03
CA THR A 221 -16.18 5.04 -6.98
C THR A 221 -16.82 4.27 -8.14
N ASN A 222 -18.10 4.53 -8.44
CA ASN A 222 -18.78 3.93 -9.58
C ASN A 222 -18.14 4.36 -10.92
N MET A 223 -17.75 5.62 -11.05
CA MET A 223 -17.03 6.12 -12.23
C MET A 223 -15.67 5.45 -12.38
N PHE A 224 -14.91 5.32 -11.30
CA PHE A 224 -13.63 4.62 -11.27
C PHE A 224 -13.79 3.17 -11.74
N LEU A 225 -14.68 2.39 -11.13
CA LEU A 225 -14.92 0.99 -11.51
C LEU A 225 -15.40 0.85 -12.97
N SER A 226 -16.27 1.76 -13.42
CA SER A 226 -16.75 1.79 -14.80
C SER A 226 -15.63 2.09 -15.80
N SER A 227 -14.66 2.94 -15.43
CA SER A 227 -13.50 3.22 -16.29
C SER A 227 -12.66 1.97 -16.57
N LEU A 228 -12.64 1.01 -15.63
CA LEU A 228 -11.87 -0.23 -15.71
C LEU A 228 -12.57 -1.33 -16.54
N SER A 229 -13.89 -1.30 -16.66
CA SER A 229 -14.67 -2.30 -17.42
C SER A 229 -14.74 -2.02 -18.93
N THR A 230 -14.29 -0.84 -19.38
CA THR A 230 -14.34 -0.48 -20.81
C THR A 230 -13.28 -1.23 -21.64
N SER A 231 -13.77 -2.12 -22.51
CA SER A 231 -12.96 -2.93 -23.43
C SER A 231 -12.22 -2.09 -24.51
N PRO A 232 -11.07 -2.52 -25.05
CA PRO A 232 -10.18 -1.74 -25.94
C PRO A 232 -10.72 -1.45 -27.35
N THR A 233 -11.98 -1.76 -27.67
CA THR A 233 -12.46 -1.77 -29.07
C THR A 233 -13.19 -0.51 -29.53
N SER A 234 -13.20 0.60 -28.77
CA SER A 234 -13.71 1.86 -29.32
C SER A 234 -13.02 3.09 -28.72
N PRO A 235 -12.27 3.88 -29.52
CA PRO A 235 -11.84 5.20 -29.09
C PRO A 235 -13.03 6.14 -29.25
N LYS A 236 -13.58 6.63 -28.14
CA LYS A 236 -14.25 7.93 -28.15
C LYS A 236 -13.58 8.80 -27.11
N ASN A 237 -12.77 9.72 -27.64
CA ASN A 237 -12.29 10.91 -26.97
C ASN A 237 -13.41 11.52 -26.12
N LEU A 238 -13.33 11.35 -24.81
CA LEU A 238 -13.95 12.28 -23.87
C LEU A 238 -12.83 13.24 -23.46
N PHE A 239 -13.12 14.55 -23.58
CA PHE A 239 -12.24 15.70 -23.32
C PHE A 239 -11.39 16.24 -24.48
N HIS A 240 -12.03 16.83 -25.50
CA HIS A 240 -11.69 18.19 -25.96
C HIS A 240 -12.69 18.76 -26.98
N ARG A 241 -12.88 20.08 -26.93
CA ARG A 241 -13.76 20.98 -27.72
C ARG A 241 -15.23 21.06 -27.31
N GLN A 242 -15.50 21.92 -26.33
CA GLN A 242 -16.61 22.86 -26.48
C GLN A 242 -16.18 23.99 -27.43
N SER A 243 -16.76 24.03 -28.62
CA SER A 243 -16.89 25.26 -29.40
C SER A 243 -18.18 25.23 -30.20
N ILE A 244 -19.13 26.07 -29.79
CA ILE A 244 -20.07 26.86 -30.59
C ILE A 244 -20.45 26.29 -31.98
N SER A 245 -21.72 25.90 -32.16
CA SER A 245 -22.61 26.54 -33.16
C SER A 245 -23.98 25.86 -33.30
N SER A 246 -25.01 26.73 -33.27
CA SER A 246 -26.27 26.76 -34.02
C SER A 246 -26.82 25.51 -34.72
N SER A 247 -28.07 25.19 -34.36
CA SER A 247 -29.21 24.83 -35.21
C SER A 247 -28.96 24.46 -36.68
N SER A 248 -29.35 23.25 -37.08
CA SER A 248 -30.26 22.97 -38.21
C SER A 248 -30.55 21.47 -38.34
N SER A 249 -31.83 21.17 -38.50
CA SER A 249 -32.45 19.88 -38.80
C SER A 249 -32.05 19.29 -40.15
N THR A 250 -31.81 17.98 -40.23
CA THR A 250 -32.40 17.10 -41.27
C THR A 250 -32.20 15.61 -40.97
N GLN A 251 -33.30 14.86 -41.09
CA GLN A 251 -33.39 13.40 -41.09
C GLN A 251 -32.81 12.81 -42.37
N PHE A 252 -32.20 11.62 -42.34
CA PHE A 252 -32.34 10.58 -43.38
C PHE A 252 -32.00 9.17 -42.84
N TYR A 253 -32.67 8.17 -43.43
CA TYR A 253 -32.76 6.76 -43.05
C TYR A 253 -31.63 5.85 -43.59
N ALA A 254 -31.34 4.79 -42.83
CA ALA A 254 -30.95 3.40 -43.18
C ALA A 254 -29.89 3.08 -44.27
N THR A 255 -28.92 2.21 -43.95
CA THR A 255 -28.73 0.82 -44.50
C THR A 255 -27.35 0.21 -44.13
N SER A 256 -27.28 -1.12 -44.15
CA SER A 256 -26.30 -2.02 -43.52
C SER A 256 -24.97 -2.24 -44.32
N PRO A 257 -24.17 -3.31 -44.08
CA PRO A 257 -22.73 -3.22 -43.82
C PRO A 257 -21.85 -3.57 -45.03
N THR A 258 -20.66 -2.97 -45.14
CA THR A 258 -19.67 -3.41 -46.15
C THR A 258 -18.38 -3.85 -45.49
N ARG A 259 -18.11 -5.16 -45.58
CA ARG A 259 -16.79 -5.78 -45.37
C ARG A 259 -15.83 -5.22 -46.40
N THR A 260 -14.76 -4.57 -45.96
CA THR A 260 -13.56 -4.36 -46.78
C THR A 260 -12.37 -5.02 -46.11
N THR A 261 -11.95 -6.14 -46.69
CA THR A 261 -10.69 -6.80 -46.45
C THR A 261 -9.55 -5.93 -46.99
N PHE A 262 -8.71 -5.41 -46.11
CA PHE A 262 -7.39 -4.88 -46.49
C PHE A 262 -6.31 -5.74 -45.85
N SER A 263 -5.57 -6.43 -46.72
CA SER A 263 -4.37 -7.19 -46.44
C SER A 263 -3.16 -6.26 -46.34
N GLY A 264 -2.31 -6.48 -45.33
CA GLY A 264 -0.89 -6.17 -45.39
C GLY A 264 -0.46 -4.75 -45.01
N SER A 265 -0.14 -4.53 -43.74
CA SER A 265 1.05 -3.75 -43.33
C SER A 265 1.43 -4.12 -41.90
N GLY A 266 2.73 -4.06 -41.60
CA GLY A 266 3.39 -4.71 -40.48
C GLY A 266 2.70 -4.55 -39.12
N LYS A 267 2.46 -5.67 -38.45
CA LYS A 267 2.10 -5.70 -37.04
C LYS A 267 3.34 -5.29 -36.23
N THR A 268 3.45 -4.01 -35.91
CA THR A 268 4.08 -3.64 -34.63
C THR A 268 3.32 -4.40 -33.54
N PRO A 269 4.00 -5.08 -32.60
CA PRO A 269 3.30 -5.73 -31.50
C PRO A 269 2.60 -4.61 -30.73
N ARG A 270 1.27 -4.56 -30.81
CA ARG A 270 0.48 -3.70 -29.94
C ARG A 270 0.83 -4.13 -28.51
N LYS A 271 1.55 -3.31 -27.76
CA LYS A 271 1.72 -3.47 -26.30
C LYS A 271 0.33 -3.70 -25.72
N GLY A 272 0.01 -4.94 -25.37
CA GLY A 272 -1.25 -5.26 -24.71
C GLY A 272 -1.28 -4.50 -23.39
N ARG A 273 -2.34 -3.74 -23.11
CA ARG A 273 -2.50 -3.13 -21.78
C ARG A 273 -2.50 -4.26 -20.75
N LYS A 274 -1.61 -4.18 -19.77
CA LYS A 274 -1.57 -5.10 -18.62
C LYS A 274 -2.93 -5.02 -17.91
N SER A 275 -3.54 -6.17 -17.61
CA SER A 275 -4.78 -6.23 -16.85
C SER A 275 -4.54 -5.72 -15.43
N ILE A 276 -5.51 -4.98 -14.89
CA ILE A 276 -5.41 -4.35 -13.59
C ILE A 276 -6.56 -4.79 -12.70
N LEU A 277 -6.26 -5.04 -11.43
CA LEU A 277 -7.20 -5.53 -10.43
C LEU A 277 -7.53 -4.39 -9.44
N PRO A 278 -8.75 -3.83 -9.44
CA PRO A 278 -9.10 -2.78 -8.51
C PRO A 278 -9.27 -3.30 -7.09
N ILE A 279 -8.86 -2.50 -6.11
CA ILE A 279 -9.11 -2.68 -4.68
C ILE A 279 -9.62 -1.35 -4.11
N LEU A 280 -10.71 -1.42 -3.34
CA LEU A 280 -11.28 -0.28 -2.64
C LEU A 280 -10.93 -0.39 -1.16
N LEU A 281 -10.42 0.65 -0.53
CA LEU A 281 -10.18 0.65 0.92
C LEU A 281 -10.85 1.85 1.55
N HIS A 282 -11.14 1.75 2.84
CA HIS A 282 -11.60 2.85 3.66
C HIS A 282 -10.52 3.13 4.71
N ASP A 283 -9.87 4.29 4.59
CA ASP A 283 -9.01 4.82 5.64
C ASP A 283 -9.89 5.63 6.59
N ALA A 284 -10.00 5.20 7.84
CA ALA A 284 -10.72 5.96 8.87
C ALA A 284 -9.77 6.99 9.53
N PRO A 285 -10.31 8.06 10.16
CA PRO A 285 -9.50 8.89 11.05
C PRO A 285 -9.02 8.06 12.24
N MET A 286 -7.77 8.25 12.65
CA MET A 286 -7.22 7.61 13.85
C MET A 286 -7.81 8.26 15.09
N SER A 287 -8.41 7.46 15.98
CA SER A 287 -8.95 7.96 17.24
C SER A 287 -7.89 8.11 18.33
N ASP A 288 -6.82 7.32 18.25
CA ASP A 288 -5.68 7.31 19.16
C ASP A 288 -4.40 6.84 18.45
N HIS A 289 -3.28 6.80 19.17
CA HIS A 289 -1.97 6.38 18.63
C HIS A 289 -1.85 4.86 18.42
N LEU A 290 -2.83 4.07 18.88
CA LEU A 290 -2.83 2.61 18.77
C LEU A 290 -3.61 2.14 17.53
N SER A 291 -4.65 2.88 17.13
CA SER A 291 -5.53 2.60 15.98
C SER A 291 -4.90 2.90 14.62
N VAL A 292 -3.57 2.86 14.49
CA VAL A 292 -2.84 3.14 13.23
C VAL A 292 -3.22 2.20 12.08
N GLY A 293 -3.75 1.01 12.40
CA GLY A 293 -4.25 0.03 11.43
C GLY A 293 -5.49 0.48 10.65
N VAL A 294 -6.19 1.55 11.06
CA VAL A 294 -7.32 2.08 10.27
C VAL A 294 -6.88 2.82 9.00
N GLN A 295 -5.57 3.06 8.84
CA GLN A 295 -4.98 3.65 7.65
C GLN A 295 -4.19 2.61 6.85
N THR A 296 -4.11 2.82 5.54
CA THR A 296 -3.32 1.97 4.65
C THR A 296 -1.87 2.45 4.59
N TRP A 297 -0.92 1.55 4.87
CA TRP A 297 0.52 1.83 4.90
C TRP A 297 1.26 1.39 3.62
N GLY A 298 2.37 2.06 3.30
CA GLY A 298 3.15 1.84 2.06
C GLY A 298 3.66 0.42 1.89
N SER A 299 4.09 -0.21 2.98
CA SER A 299 4.53 -1.61 3.00
C SER A 299 3.47 -2.57 2.45
N ALA A 300 2.19 -2.39 2.81
CA ALA A 300 1.12 -3.30 2.37
C ALA A 300 0.88 -3.17 0.87
N ILE A 301 1.02 -1.96 0.34
CA ILE A 301 0.92 -1.65 -1.08
C ILE A 301 2.08 -2.27 -1.86
N LEU A 302 3.31 -2.10 -1.37
CA LEU A 302 4.50 -2.66 -2.01
C LEU A 302 4.46 -4.19 -2.01
N LEU A 303 4.17 -4.81 -0.86
CA LEU A 303 4.02 -6.26 -0.75
C LEU A 303 2.89 -6.76 -1.66
N GLY A 304 1.75 -6.07 -1.66
CA GLY A 304 0.62 -6.39 -2.52
C GLY A 304 0.98 -6.36 -4.01
N ARG A 305 1.73 -5.35 -4.47
CA ARG A 305 2.20 -5.28 -5.86
C ARG A 305 3.05 -6.50 -6.21
N LYS A 306 4.04 -6.81 -5.37
CA LYS A 306 4.96 -7.91 -5.63
C LYS A 306 4.25 -9.27 -5.63
N LEU A 307 3.32 -9.46 -4.69
CA LEU A 307 2.46 -10.63 -4.61
C LEU A 307 1.53 -10.74 -5.83
N ALA A 308 0.93 -9.65 -6.30
CA ALA A 308 0.05 -9.67 -7.47
C ALA A 308 0.77 -9.98 -8.79
N LEU A 309 2.04 -9.55 -8.91
CA LEU A 309 2.89 -9.85 -10.06
C LEU A 309 3.34 -11.31 -10.08
N ASN A 310 3.73 -11.87 -8.92
CA ASN A 310 4.36 -13.17 -8.82
C ASN A 310 3.72 -14.09 -7.76
N PRO A 311 2.40 -14.31 -7.74
CA PRO A 311 1.71 -14.95 -6.59
C PRO A 311 2.25 -16.33 -6.20
N GLN A 312 2.84 -17.08 -7.13
CA GLN A 312 3.45 -18.38 -6.84
C GLN A 312 4.73 -18.28 -5.97
N GLU A 313 5.54 -17.24 -6.16
CA GLU A 313 6.78 -17.02 -5.39
C GLU A 313 6.50 -16.78 -3.90
N TYR A 314 5.26 -16.39 -3.58
CA TYR A 314 4.79 -16.01 -2.24
C TYR A 314 4.05 -17.13 -1.54
N GLY A 315 3.98 -18.31 -2.16
CA GLY A 315 3.19 -19.41 -1.63
C GLY A 315 1.66 -19.27 -1.83
N LEU A 316 1.17 -18.23 -2.52
CA LEU A 316 -0.27 -18.09 -2.77
C LEU A 316 -0.78 -19.15 -3.75
N PHE A 317 0.05 -19.54 -4.73
CA PHE A 317 -0.33 -20.52 -5.75
C PHE A 317 0.39 -21.87 -5.63
N LEU A 318 0.76 -22.28 -4.41
CA LEU A 318 1.39 -23.59 -4.20
C LEU A 318 0.55 -24.72 -4.81
N PRO A 319 1.19 -25.75 -5.38
CA PRO A 319 0.48 -26.94 -5.80
C PRO A 319 -0.20 -27.56 -4.58
N PRO A 320 -1.43 -28.06 -4.70
CA PRO A 320 -2.10 -28.74 -3.60
C PRO A 320 -1.21 -29.90 -3.14
N SER A 321 -1.00 -30.01 -1.82
CA SER A 321 -0.27 -31.14 -1.24
C SER A 321 -0.87 -32.46 -1.74
N PRO A 322 -0.04 -33.49 -2.02
CA PRO A 322 -0.57 -34.80 -2.37
C PRO A 322 -1.52 -35.26 -1.26
N PRO A 323 -2.69 -35.80 -1.60
CA PRO A 323 -3.71 -36.13 -0.62
C PRO A 323 -3.15 -37.16 0.36
N ALA A 324 -3.02 -36.76 1.62
CA ALA A 324 -2.95 -37.71 2.71
C ALA A 324 -4.36 -38.32 2.86
N GLY A 325 -4.63 -39.37 2.11
CA GLY A 325 -5.76 -40.29 2.32
C GLY A 325 -7.17 -39.79 1.98
N ASP A 326 -7.42 -38.49 1.79
CA ASP A 326 -8.74 -37.95 1.41
C ASP A 326 -8.72 -37.33 0.00
N GLU A 327 -9.64 -37.78 -0.86
CA GLU A 327 -9.73 -37.45 -2.30
C GLU A 327 -10.08 -35.97 -2.62
N GLN A 328 -10.19 -35.10 -1.62
CA GLN A 328 -10.62 -33.72 -1.81
C GLN A 328 -9.40 -32.78 -2.00
N LYS A 329 -9.29 -32.14 -3.17
CA LYS A 329 -8.34 -31.04 -3.38
C LYS A 329 -8.62 -29.94 -2.34
N LYS A 330 -7.65 -29.64 -1.48
CA LYS A 330 -7.74 -28.54 -0.51
C LYS A 330 -7.35 -27.22 -1.14
N GLY A 331 -8.01 -26.14 -0.70
CA GLY A 331 -7.68 -24.78 -1.11
C GLY A 331 -6.50 -24.23 -0.30
N ILE A 332 -5.89 -23.17 -0.84
CA ILE A 332 -4.81 -22.45 -0.16
C ILE A 332 -5.37 -21.69 1.04
N ARG A 333 -4.63 -21.68 2.14
CA ARG A 333 -4.99 -21.01 3.40
C ARG A 333 -4.01 -19.87 3.65
N VAL A 334 -4.53 -18.65 3.70
CA VAL A 334 -3.78 -17.41 3.92
C VAL A 334 -4.17 -16.78 5.25
N LEU A 335 -3.18 -16.34 6.02
CA LEU A 335 -3.36 -15.57 7.25
C LEU A 335 -2.62 -14.24 7.13
N GLU A 336 -3.29 -13.13 7.44
CA GLU A 336 -2.65 -11.82 7.59
C GLU A 336 -2.66 -11.43 9.06
N LEU A 337 -1.47 -11.21 9.63
CA LEU A 337 -1.25 -10.73 10.99
C LEU A 337 -1.16 -9.21 10.97
N GLY A 338 -1.96 -8.52 11.78
CA GLY A 338 -1.98 -7.06 11.80
C GLY A 338 -2.45 -6.49 10.47
N ALA A 339 -3.61 -6.97 10.01
CA ALA A 339 -4.13 -6.72 8.67
C ALA A 339 -4.47 -5.24 8.43
N GLY A 340 -4.75 -4.46 9.48
CA GLY A 340 -5.15 -3.07 9.34
C GLY A 340 -6.39 -2.92 8.45
N THR A 341 -6.23 -2.30 7.28
CA THR A 341 -7.30 -2.16 6.27
C THR A 341 -7.58 -3.43 5.46
N GLY A 342 -6.75 -4.47 5.62
CA GLY A 342 -6.92 -5.78 4.97
C GLY A 342 -6.55 -5.80 3.49
N LEU A 343 -5.73 -4.86 3.04
CA LEU A 343 -5.31 -4.75 1.64
C LEU A 343 -4.77 -6.09 1.10
N LEU A 344 -3.85 -6.74 1.82
CA LEU A 344 -3.25 -8.00 1.34
C LEU A 344 -4.27 -9.14 1.37
N SER A 345 -5.09 -9.24 2.42
CA SER A 345 -6.18 -10.22 2.51
C SER A 345 -7.18 -10.09 1.36
N ILE A 346 -7.64 -8.88 1.05
CA ILE A 346 -8.57 -8.60 -0.05
C ILE A 346 -7.91 -8.95 -1.39
N LEU A 347 -6.64 -8.57 -1.58
CA LEU A 347 -5.89 -8.91 -2.79
C LEU A 347 -5.74 -10.42 -2.97
N CYS A 348 -5.29 -11.13 -1.93
CA CYS A 348 -5.15 -12.59 -1.93
C CYS A 348 -6.47 -13.27 -2.26
N ARG A 349 -7.58 -12.84 -1.65
CA ARG A 349 -8.90 -13.39 -1.94
C ARG A 349 -9.28 -13.21 -3.41
N LYS A 350 -9.12 -12.00 -3.96
CA LYS A 350 -9.40 -11.73 -5.37
C LYS A 350 -8.53 -12.57 -6.31
N LEU A 351 -7.24 -12.74 -6.01
CA LEU A 351 -6.34 -13.56 -6.81
C LEU A 351 -6.71 -15.05 -6.76
N LEU A 352 -7.10 -15.56 -5.59
CA LEU A 352 -7.57 -16.94 -5.43
C LEU A 352 -8.91 -17.18 -6.17
N ASP A 353 -9.84 -16.23 -6.14
CA ASP A 353 -11.09 -16.30 -6.92
C ASP A 353 -10.81 -16.36 -8.42
N LEU A 354 -9.90 -15.52 -8.91
CA LEU A 354 -9.48 -15.51 -10.32
C LEU A 354 -8.83 -16.85 -10.72
N ARG A 355 -7.94 -17.38 -9.88
CA ARG A 355 -7.31 -18.68 -10.11
C ARG A 355 -8.35 -19.80 -10.12
N SER A 356 -9.29 -19.79 -9.18
CA SER A 356 -10.38 -20.77 -9.11
C SER A 356 -11.21 -20.78 -10.40
N ILE A 357 -11.54 -19.60 -10.94
CA ILE A 357 -12.27 -19.48 -12.21
C ILE A 357 -11.44 -20.01 -13.37
N GLN A 358 -10.14 -19.71 -13.41
CA GLN A 358 -9.27 -20.09 -14.51
C GLN A 358 -8.91 -21.58 -14.53
N GLU A 359 -8.56 -22.13 -13.38
CA GLU A 359 -7.98 -23.47 -13.23
C GLU A 359 -8.96 -24.47 -12.60
N SER A 360 -10.18 -24.05 -12.24
CA SER A 360 -11.16 -24.87 -11.50
C SER A 360 -10.58 -25.44 -10.20
N THR A 361 -9.74 -24.67 -9.52
CA THR A 361 -9.19 -25.01 -8.19
C THR A 361 -10.16 -24.59 -7.08
N PRO A 362 -10.06 -25.17 -5.87
CA PRO A 362 -10.78 -24.65 -4.71
C PRO A 362 -10.42 -23.17 -4.47
N ARG A 363 -11.38 -22.38 -3.97
CA ARG A 363 -11.16 -20.92 -3.77
C ARG A 363 -10.28 -20.58 -2.57
N GLY A 364 -10.10 -21.52 -1.64
CA GLY A 364 -9.25 -21.32 -0.48
C GLY A 364 -9.83 -20.38 0.58
N LEU A 365 -9.05 -20.22 1.66
CA LEU A 365 -9.39 -19.48 2.86
C LEU A 365 -8.42 -18.32 3.02
N VAL A 366 -8.95 -17.14 3.33
CA VAL A 366 -8.17 -15.98 3.80
C VAL A 366 -8.70 -15.59 5.17
N VAL A 367 -7.82 -15.39 6.13
CA VAL A 367 -8.17 -14.87 7.45
C VAL A 367 -7.37 -13.60 7.71
N ALA A 368 -8.06 -12.47 7.79
CA ALA A 368 -7.51 -11.17 8.11
C ALA A 368 -7.63 -10.95 9.62
N THR A 369 -6.52 -10.72 10.31
CA THR A 369 -6.52 -10.59 11.78
C THR A 369 -5.95 -9.29 12.26
N ASP A 370 -6.56 -8.76 13.32
CA ASP A 370 -6.08 -7.58 14.04
C ASP A 370 -6.51 -7.67 15.51
N PHE A 371 -6.02 -6.77 16.36
CA PHE A 371 -6.33 -6.76 17.79
C PHE A 371 -7.41 -5.75 18.16
N LEU A 372 -7.32 -4.53 17.61
CA LEU A 372 -8.17 -3.42 18.02
C LEU A 372 -9.54 -3.48 17.34
N GLU A 373 -10.60 -3.37 18.14
CA GLU A 373 -11.99 -3.44 17.63
C GLU A 373 -12.29 -2.36 16.59
N SER A 374 -11.79 -1.13 16.77
CA SER A 374 -11.94 -0.06 15.78
C SER A 374 -11.24 -0.37 14.44
N VAL A 375 -10.13 -1.11 14.47
CA VAL A 375 -9.43 -1.57 13.27
C VAL A 375 -10.21 -2.70 12.60
N LEU A 376 -10.74 -3.64 13.38
CA LEU A 376 -11.58 -4.74 12.88
C LEU A 376 -12.89 -4.23 12.24
N ASP A 377 -13.53 -3.23 12.84
CA ASP A 377 -14.70 -2.56 12.27
C ASP A 377 -14.37 -1.91 10.92
N ASN A 378 -13.23 -1.20 10.84
CA ASN A 378 -12.76 -0.59 9.61
C ASN A 378 -12.38 -1.63 8.53
N LEU A 379 -11.74 -2.72 8.95
CA LEU A 379 -11.40 -3.87 8.11
C LEU A 379 -12.66 -4.48 7.49
N LYS A 380 -13.75 -4.60 8.26
CA LYS A 380 -15.04 -5.09 7.77
C LYS A 380 -15.60 -4.19 6.66
N ILE A 381 -15.52 -2.87 6.82
CA ILE A 381 -15.90 -1.91 5.77
C ILE A 381 -15.07 -2.15 4.50
N CYS A 382 -13.76 -2.31 4.64
CA CYS A 382 -12.87 -2.56 3.50
C CYS A 382 -13.20 -3.88 2.78
N VAL A 383 -13.47 -4.96 3.52
CA VAL A 383 -13.88 -6.25 2.94
C VAL A 383 -15.21 -6.09 2.18
N ASP A 384 -16.22 -5.45 2.79
CA ASP A 384 -17.54 -5.27 2.18
C ASP A 384 -17.52 -4.38 0.93
N LEU A 385 -16.63 -3.38 0.88
CA LEU A 385 -16.42 -2.56 -0.32
C LEU A 385 -15.97 -3.38 -1.54
N ASN A 386 -15.27 -4.49 -1.30
CA ASN A 386 -14.73 -5.36 -2.35
C ASN A 386 -15.61 -6.59 -2.61
N PHE A 387 -16.37 -7.01 -1.61
CA PHE A 387 -17.23 -8.18 -1.63
C PHE A 387 -18.58 -7.83 -0.97
N PRO A 388 -19.46 -7.09 -1.66
CA PRO A 388 -20.70 -6.62 -1.06
C PRO A 388 -21.60 -7.77 -0.59
N PRO A 389 -22.25 -7.67 0.59
CA PRO A 389 -23.21 -8.67 1.04
C PRO A 389 -24.44 -8.71 0.13
N GLU A 390 -25.04 -9.89 0.00
CA GLU A 390 -26.29 -10.06 -0.75
C GLU A 390 -27.48 -9.67 0.14
N ILE A 391 -28.29 -8.73 -0.36
CA ILE A 391 -29.51 -8.29 0.30
C ILE A 391 -30.65 -9.22 -0.12
N LEU A 392 -31.04 -10.15 0.75
CA LEU A 392 -32.19 -11.02 0.53
C LEU A 392 -33.44 -10.36 1.11
N LYS A 393 -34.36 -9.96 0.23
CA LYS A 393 -35.70 -9.50 0.63
C LYS A 393 -36.66 -10.66 0.51
N THR A 394 -37.16 -11.16 1.63
CA THR A 394 -38.27 -12.12 1.60
C THR A 394 -39.55 -11.39 1.18
N PRO A 395 -40.26 -11.85 0.12
CA PRO A 395 -41.47 -11.18 -0.34
C PRO A 395 -42.51 -11.12 0.78
N GLY A 396 -42.86 -9.91 1.22
CA GLY A 396 -43.88 -9.68 2.25
C GLY A 396 -43.35 -9.51 3.68
N SER A 397 -42.04 -9.60 3.94
CA SER A 397 -41.43 -9.22 5.22
C SER A 397 -40.79 -7.82 5.13
N SER A 398 -40.87 -7.07 6.23
CA SER A 398 -40.08 -5.84 6.41
C SER A 398 -38.64 -6.14 6.84
N GLU A 399 -38.34 -7.39 7.23
CA GLU A 399 -36.99 -7.84 7.57
C GLU A 399 -36.12 -7.99 6.32
N VAL A 400 -34.94 -7.39 6.39
CA VAL A 400 -33.88 -7.52 5.39
C VAL A 400 -32.88 -8.52 5.93
N ASP A 401 -32.74 -9.67 5.26
CA ASP A 401 -31.73 -10.66 5.64
C ASP A 401 -30.45 -10.36 4.86
N LEU A 402 -29.36 -10.12 5.58
CA LEU A 402 -28.05 -9.83 5.01
C LEU A 402 -27.25 -11.11 4.99
N LYS A 403 -27.11 -11.71 3.81
CA LYS A 403 -26.23 -12.85 3.64
C LYS A 403 -24.86 -12.34 3.24
N SER A 404 -23.88 -12.50 4.12
CA SER A 404 -22.50 -12.20 3.79
C SER A 404 -22.00 -13.15 2.67
N THR A 405 -21.26 -12.56 1.73
CA THR A 405 -20.74 -13.25 0.53
C THR A 405 -19.31 -13.73 0.72
N THR A 406 -18.71 -13.43 1.88
CA THR A 406 -17.28 -13.60 2.15
C THR A 406 -16.96 -14.69 3.18
N ASP A 407 -17.81 -14.91 4.16
CA ASP A 407 -17.68 -15.90 5.24
C ASP A 407 -18.46 -17.18 4.92
N THR A 408 -18.26 -17.71 3.71
CA THR A 408 -19.07 -18.80 3.15
C THR A 408 -18.85 -20.17 3.80
N GLY A 409 -17.79 -20.34 4.58
CA GLY A 409 -17.48 -21.54 5.36
C GLY A 409 -16.12 -21.46 6.06
N GLU A 410 -15.83 -22.38 6.98
CA GLU A 410 -14.56 -22.39 7.73
C GLU A 410 -13.32 -22.67 6.88
N GLU A 411 -13.49 -23.29 5.72
CA GLU A 411 -12.40 -23.68 4.80
C GLU A 411 -12.40 -22.86 3.50
N GLU A 412 -13.37 -21.94 3.34
CA GLU A 412 -13.48 -21.11 2.15
C GLU A 412 -14.05 -19.74 2.50
N GLY A 413 -13.36 -18.68 2.08
CA GLY A 413 -13.85 -17.32 2.26
C GLY A 413 -12.75 -16.31 2.45
N ILE A 414 -13.16 -15.10 2.82
CA ILE A 414 -12.34 -14.13 3.53
C ILE A 414 -13.04 -13.85 4.88
N HIS A 415 -12.36 -14.18 5.97
CA HIS A 415 -12.84 -14.02 7.34
C HIS A 415 -12.05 -12.95 8.04
N ILE A 416 -12.71 -12.28 8.99
CA ILE A 416 -12.09 -11.35 9.93
C ILE A 416 -12.12 -12.04 11.29
N ALA A 417 -11.02 -11.97 12.02
CA ALA A 417 -10.94 -12.49 13.38
C ALA A 417 -10.09 -11.58 14.25
N LYS A 418 -10.56 -11.33 15.48
CA LYS A 418 -9.71 -10.76 16.52
C LYS A 418 -8.60 -11.74 16.88
N LEU A 419 -7.38 -11.23 16.99
CA LEU A 419 -6.21 -12.00 17.39
C LEU A 419 -5.32 -11.14 18.30
N ASP A 420 -5.15 -11.57 19.54
CA ASP A 420 -4.19 -11.00 20.47
C ASP A 420 -2.93 -11.88 20.51
N TRP A 421 -1.83 -11.37 19.94
CA TRP A 421 -0.58 -12.13 19.87
C TRP A 421 0.00 -12.48 21.25
N THR A 422 -0.38 -11.77 22.31
CA THR A 422 0.15 -12.00 23.67
C THR A 422 -0.53 -13.17 24.37
N THR A 423 -1.78 -13.47 24.02
CA THR A 423 -2.60 -14.49 24.69
C THR A 423 -2.83 -15.72 23.83
N PHE A 424 -2.89 -15.56 22.50
CA PHE A 424 -3.15 -16.64 21.55
C PHE A 424 -2.20 -17.85 21.67
N PRO A 425 -0.86 -17.71 21.74
CA PRO A 425 0.04 -18.86 21.84
C PRO A 425 -0.24 -19.72 23.08
N SER A 426 -0.49 -19.08 24.21
CA SER A 426 -0.84 -19.77 25.47
C SER A 426 -2.21 -20.44 25.39
N TYR A 427 -3.18 -19.79 24.73
CA TYR A 427 -4.50 -20.34 24.49
C TYR A 427 -4.42 -21.65 23.69
N ILE A 428 -3.76 -21.64 22.53
CA ILE A 428 -3.60 -22.81 21.66
C ILE A 428 -2.84 -23.94 22.37
N GLN A 429 -1.77 -23.61 23.10
CA GLN A 429 -0.99 -24.60 23.82
C GLN A 429 -1.81 -25.32 24.91
N SER A 430 -2.76 -24.61 25.55
CA SER A 430 -3.60 -25.19 26.61
C SER A 430 -4.61 -26.23 26.11
N GLY A 431 -4.84 -26.33 24.79
CA GLY A 431 -5.77 -27.30 24.20
C GLY A 431 -7.24 -27.07 24.58
N ARG A 432 -7.61 -25.86 25.02
CA ARG A 432 -9.01 -25.47 25.26
C ARG A 432 -9.80 -25.63 23.95
N LYS A 433 -11.01 -26.18 24.08
CA LYS A 433 -11.91 -26.44 22.94
C LYS A 433 -12.74 -25.19 22.62
N GLU A 434 -13.24 -25.15 21.38
CA GLU A 434 -14.22 -24.16 20.92
C GLU A 434 -15.31 -23.92 21.97
N GLY A 435 -15.54 -22.65 22.31
CA GLY A 435 -16.54 -22.22 23.30
C GLY A 435 -16.01 -21.98 24.72
N GLU A 436 -14.77 -22.38 25.04
CA GLU A 436 -14.10 -22.06 26.31
C GLU A 436 -13.02 -20.98 26.12
N GLY A 437 -13.44 -19.76 25.76
CA GLY A 437 -12.61 -18.56 25.64
C GLY A 437 -12.86 -17.75 24.36
N ASP A 438 -12.66 -16.43 24.45
CA ASP A 438 -13.00 -15.44 23.41
C ASP A 438 -11.98 -15.36 22.25
N GLU A 439 -11.22 -16.43 21.97
CA GLU A 439 -10.18 -16.42 20.93
C GLU A 439 -10.75 -16.81 19.56
N GLU A 440 -11.15 -15.81 18.77
CA GLU A 440 -11.83 -15.99 17.47
C GLU A 440 -10.99 -16.74 16.43
N MET A 441 -9.66 -16.64 16.52
CA MET A 441 -8.75 -17.29 15.58
C MET A 441 -8.71 -18.82 15.73
N SER A 442 -9.07 -19.34 16.90
CA SER A 442 -8.94 -20.77 17.25
C SER A 442 -9.68 -21.72 16.29
N ARG A 443 -10.87 -21.34 15.81
CA ARG A 443 -11.68 -22.13 14.85
C ARG A 443 -10.99 -22.37 13.51
N PHE A 444 -10.06 -21.48 13.13
CA PHE A 444 -9.30 -21.60 11.89
C PHE A 444 -7.99 -22.37 12.08
N ILE A 445 -7.62 -22.73 13.30
CA ILE A 445 -6.41 -23.52 13.54
C ILE A 445 -6.70 -24.99 13.25
N ARG A 446 -5.97 -25.54 12.28
CA ARG A 446 -6.03 -26.95 11.87
C ARG A 446 -4.64 -27.56 11.97
N GLN A 447 -4.56 -28.89 12.00
CA GLN A 447 -3.27 -29.61 12.04
C GLN A 447 -2.34 -29.22 10.88
N GLU A 448 -2.89 -28.81 9.75
CA GLU A 448 -2.14 -28.47 8.53
C GLU A 448 -1.58 -27.06 8.54
N GLY A 449 -2.05 -26.15 9.41
CA GLY A 449 -1.63 -24.75 9.41
C GLY A 449 -2.00 -23.96 8.14
N PHE A 450 -1.40 -22.79 7.97
CA PHE A 450 -1.57 -21.86 6.86
C PHE A 450 -0.42 -22.00 5.86
N ASP A 451 -0.75 -22.02 4.56
CA ASP A 451 0.21 -22.04 3.46
C ASP A 451 1.04 -20.75 3.38
N LEU A 452 0.37 -19.63 3.65
CA LEU A 452 0.92 -18.29 3.55
C LEU A 452 0.52 -17.47 4.77
N VAL A 453 1.51 -16.91 5.46
CA VAL A 453 1.31 -15.90 6.50
C VAL A 453 1.92 -14.58 6.02
N LEU A 454 1.24 -13.47 6.25
CA LEU A 454 1.68 -12.13 5.85
C LEU A 454 1.69 -11.21 7.06
N ALA A 455 2.72 -10.38 7.19
CA ALA A 455 2.80 -9.27 8.14
C ALA A 455 3.46 -8.08 7.43
N SER A 456 2.79 -6.93 7.43
CA SER A 456 3.26 -5.73 6.75
C SER A 456 3.26 -4.55 7.71
N ASP A 457 4.43 -4.02 8.03
CA ASP A 457 4.63 -2.90 8.96
C ASP A 457 4.07 -3.16 10.37
N CYS A 458 4.21 -4.41 10.85
CA CYS A 458 3.64 -4.86 12.13
C CYS A 458 4.60 -4.69 13.33
N VAL A 459 5.87 -4.36 13.09
CA VAL A 459 6.93 -4.32 14.11
C VAL A 459 7.33 -2.88 14.37
N TYR A 460 6.69 -2.28 15.36
CA TYR A 460 6.90 -0.89 15.82
C TYR A 460 7.19 -0.83 17.33
N ASP A 461 7.39 -1.98 17.95
CA ASP A 461 7.92 -2.20 19.29
C ASP A 461 8.82 -3.43 19.24
N GLU A 462 9.94 -3.44 19.98
CA GLU A 462 10.94 -4.51 19.97
C GLU A 462 10.36 -5.89 20.35
N THR A 463 9.25 -5.92 21.10
CA THR A 463 8.62 -7.17 21.52
C THR A 463 7.79 -7.82 20.41
N HIS A 464 7.40 -7.08 19.37
CA HIS A 464 6.48 -7.56 18.34
C HIS A 464 7.06 -8.70 17.50
N ALA A 465 8.35 -8.65 17.18
CA ALA A 465 8.98 -9.73 16.42
C ALA A 465 8.92 -11.07 17.16
N ARG A 466 9.10 -11.05 18.50
CA ARG A 466 8.94 -12.24 19.35
C ARG A 466 7.50 -12.76 19.29
N LEU A 467 6.52 -11.88 19.46
CA LEU A 467 5.10 -12.23 19.45
C LEU A 467 4.67 -12.81 18.10
N LEU A 468 5.11 -12.20 16.99
CA LEU A 468 4.89 -12.72 15.64
C LEU A 468 5.48 -14.13 15.48
N ARG A 469 6.68 -14.40 16.02
CA ARG A 469 7.28 -15.74 15.99
C ARG A 469 6.43 -16.75 16.73
N GLU A 470 5.96 -16.41 17.93
CA GLU A 470 5.14 -17.31 18.74
C GLU A 470 3.82 -17.65 18.03
N VAL A 471 3.15 -16.66 17.43
CA VAL A 471 1.93 -16.87 16.63
C VAL A 471 2.22 -17.67 15.36
N ALA A 472 3.27 -17.33 14.61
CA ALA A 472 3.67 -18.05 13.40
C ALA A 472 4.00 -19.52 13.71
N GLY A 473 4.59 -19.82 14.86
CA GLY A 473 4.92 -21.17 15.29
C GLY A 473 3.69 -22.07 15.44
N TRP A 474 2.54 -21.49 15.77
CA TRP A 474 1.26 -22.20 15.93
C TRP A 474 0.36 -22.17 14.70
N THR A 475 0.65 -21.32 13.71
CA THR A 475 -0.22 -21.09 12.55
C THR A 475 0.41 -21.55 11.24
N LEU A 476 1.72 -21.46 11.05
CA LEU A 476 2.38 -21.75 9.77
C LEU A 476 2.43 -23.26 9.48
N ARG A 477 2.03 -23.67 8.27
CA ARG A 477 2.05 -25.07 7.85
C ARG A 477 3.42 -25.71 8.00
N LEU A 478 3.47 -26.88 8.65
CA LEU A 478 4.68 -27.69 8.72
C LEU A 478 5.06 -28.26 7.34
N PRO A 479 6.37 -28.37 7.02
CA PRO A 479 6.82 -29.09 5.84
C PRO A 479 6.51 -30.59 5.96
N ASP A 480 6.56 -31.33 4.86
CA ASP A 480 6.46 -32.80 4.86
C ASP A 480 7.68 -33.46 5.51
N GLU A 481 7.73 -34.80 5.57
CA GLU A 481 8.84 -35.55 6.18
C GLU A 481 10.21 -35.24 5.55
N HIS A 482 10.22 -34.92 4.25
CA HIS A 482 11.41 -34.55 3.47
C HIS A 482 11.85 -33.10 3.72
N GLY A 483 11.04 -32.29 4.41
CA GLY A 483 11.31 -30.88 4.63
C GLY A 483 10.74 -29.98 3.53
N GLU A 484 9.94 -30.54 2.61
CA GLU A 484 9.38 -29.84 1.47
C GLU A 484 7.95 -29.35 1.73
N GLY A 485 7.48 -28.36 0.97
CA GLY A 485 6.07 -27.93 1.01
C GLY A 485 5.61 -27.25 2.30
N GLY A 486 6.51 -26.80 3.16
CA GLY A 486 6.16 -25.97 4.33
C GLY A 486 5.53 -24.64 3.94
N GLY A 487 4.73 -24.07 4.86
CA GLY A 487 4.19 -22.72 4.67
C GLY A 487 5.30 -21.67 4.62
N THR A 488 4.98 -20.50 4.07
CA THR A 488 5.88 -19.35 3.99
C THR A 488 5.29 -18.15 4.72
N PHE A 489 6.11 -17.46 5.53
CA PHE A 489 5.73 -16.26 6.25
C PHE A 489 6.53 -15.07 5.71
N HIS A 490 5.87 -14.04 5.21
CA HIS A 490 6.53 -12.83 4.74
C HIS A 490 6.33 -11.66 5.70
N ILE A 491 7.44 -11.03 6.09
CA ILE A 491 7.48 -9.80 6.86
C ILE A 491 8.08 -8.71 5.97
N LEU A 492 7.40 -7.58 5.82
CA LEU A 492 7.92 -6.40 5.14
C LEU A 492 7.80 -5.19 6.06
N SER A 493 8.92 -4.50 6.31
CA SER A 493 8.95 -3.30 7.16
C SER A 493 9.73 -2.17 6.48
N PRO A 494 9.28 -0.91 6.58
CA PRO A 494 9.97 0.24 6.01
C PRO A 494 11.23 0.56 6.81
N LEU A 495 12.23 1.09 6.11
CA LEU A 495 13.44 1.61 6.73
C LEU A 495 13.17 2.98 7.34
N ARG A 496 13.09 3.03 8.67
CA ARG A 496 12.91 4.27 9.43
C ARG A 496 14.10 4.46 10.37
N PRO A 497 14.83 5.60 10.30
CA PRO A 497 16.00 5.84 11.15
C PRO A 497 15.72 5.70 12.66
N THR A 498 14.52 6.05 13.10
CA THR A 498 14.11 5.99 14.51
C THR A 498 13.60 4.62 14.97
N PHE A 499 13.47 3.64 14.07
CA PHE A 499 12.95 2.29 14.38
C PHE A 499 14.01 1.19 14.19
N ALA A 500 15.30 1.55 14.31
CA ALA A 500 16.38 0.58 14.13
C ALA A 500 16.29 -0.61 15.13
N PRO A 501 16.04 -0.40 16.44
CA PRO A 501 15.91 -1.49 17.40
C PRO A 501 14.77 -2.46 17.06
N GLU A 502 13.64 -1.95 16.58
CA GLU A 502 12.47 -2.72 16.18
C GLU A 502 12.79 -3.60 14.98
N LEU A 503 13.51 -3.07 13.97
CA LEU A 503 13.93 -3.85 12.81
C LEU A 503 15.00 -4.89 13.17
N GLU A 504 15.92 -4.56 14.08
CA GLU A 504 16.92 -5.51 14.62
C GLU A 504 16.29 -6.63 15.45
N SER A 505 15.16 -6.36 16.11
CA SER A 505 14.38 -7.39 16.82
C SER A 505 13.89 -8.49 15.87
N ILE A 506 13.58 -8.15 14.61
CA ILE A 506 13.18 -9.15 13.59
C ILE A 506 14.36 -10.06 13.28
N ASP A 507 15.57 -9.52 13.10
CA ASP A 507 16.77 -10.32 12.85
C ASP A 507 17.11 -11.23 14.04
N THR A 508 16.88 -10.73 15.26
CA THR A 508 17.10 -11.49 16.50
C THR A 508 16.10 -12.65 16.64
N HIS A 509 14.83 -12.40 16.36
CA HIS A 509 13.76 -13.39 16.52
C HIS A 509 13.55 -14.26 15.29
N PHE A 510 14.03 -13.89 14.13
CA PHE A 510 14.03 -14.70 12.91
C PHE A 510 15.44 -14.73 12.31
N PRO A 511 16.42 -15.36 12.97
CA PRO A 511 17.75 -15.49 12.39
C PRO A 511 17.71 -16.42 11.16
N PRO A 512 18.73 -16.38 10.29
CA PRO A 512 18.82 -17.30 9.16
C PRO A 512 18.77 -18.76 9.61
N LEU A 513 18.04 -19.63 8.90
CA LEU A 513 17.91 -21.05 9.26
C LEU A 513 19.27 -21.77 9.40
N SER A 514 20.30 -21.29 8.69
CA SER A 514 21.66 -21.80 8.77
C SER A 514 22.36 -21.56 10.11
N THR A 515 21.86 -20.65 10.95
CA THR A 515 22.45 -20.39 12.28
C THR A 515 22.03 -21.43 13.31
N TYR A 516 20.97 -22.20 13.05
CA TYR A 516 20.53 -23.25 13.95
C TYR A 516 21.39 -24.51 13.86
N ALA A 517 21.38 -25.29 14.95
CA ALA A 517 21.92 -26.65 14.91
C ALA A 517 21.27 -27.45 13.75
N PRO A 518 22.00 -28.34 13.08
CA PRO A 518 21.47 -29.15 11.99
C PRO A 518 20.18 -29.86 12.37
N LEU A 519 19.19 -29.85 11.45
CA LEU A 519 17.85 -30.42 11.70
C LEU A 519 17.91 -31.90 12.13
N SER A 520 18.89 -32.67 11.65
CA SER A 520 19.10 -34.06 12.09
C SER A 520 19.30 -34.18 13.61
N LYS A 521 20.17 -33.32 14.19
CA LYS A 521 20.43 -33.31 15.64
C LYS A 521 19.20 -32.89 16.43
N ARG A 522 18.44 -31.91 15.92
CA ARG A 522 17.20 -31.45 16.55
C ARG A 522 16.11 -32.51 16.52
N ARG A 523 15.98 -33.23 15.41
CA ARG A 523 15.06 -34.38 15.27
C ARG A 523 15.43 -35.52 16.22
N GLU A 524 16.71 -35.83 16.35
CA GLU A 524 17.20 -36.82 17.31
C GLU A 524 16.85 -36.42 18.75
N ALA A 525 17.12 -35.17 19.12
CA ALA A 525 16.77 -34.64 20.45
C ALA A 525 15.26 -34.75 20.72
N ALA A 526 14.41 -34.32 19.77
CA ALA A 526 12.96 -34.39 19.88
C ALA A 526 12.42 -35.84 19.99
N ALA A 527 13.06 -36.80 19.32
CA ALA A 527 12.69 -38.21 19.41
C ALA A 527 13.05 -38.84 20.76
N THR A 528 14.13 -38.37 21.40
CA THR A 528 14.57 -38.88 22.71
C THR A 528 13.82 -38.26 23.89
N SER A 529 13.21 -37.09 23.72
CA SER A 529 12.43 -36.40 24.76
C SER A 529 10.98 -36.90 24.77
N SER A 530 10.72 -38.07 25.36
CA SER A 530 9.37 -38.62 25.40
C SER A 530 8.42 -37.89 26.37
N ASP A 531 8.93 -37.23 27.43
CA ASP A 531 8.07 -36.52 28.41
C ASP A 531 8.68 -35.24 29.05
N GLY A 532 9.90 -34.82 28.65
CA GLY A 532 10.65 -33.73 29.31
C GLY A 532 11.33 -32.74 28.36
N TYR A 533 10.58 -32.08 27.49
CA TYR A 533 11.13 -31.08 26.54
C TYR A 533 11.87 -29.92 27.20
N GLU A 534 11.61 -29.65 28.49
CA GLU A 534 12.30 -28.65 29.30
C GLU A 534 13.77 -29.00 29.58
N GLU A 535 14.14 -30.28 29.54
CA GLU A 535 15.51 -30.75 29.80
C GLU A 535 16.39 -30.76 28.53
N VAL A 536 15.77 -30.59 27.35
CA VAL A 536 16.48 -30.50 26.07
C VAL A 536 17.08 -29.10 25.94
N ASP A 537 18.35 -29.04 25.52
CA ASP A 537 19.03 -27.78 25.21
C ASP A 537 18.13 -26.88 24.33
N PRO A 538 17.87 -25.61 24.71
CA PRO A 538 17.04 -24.69 23.94
C PRO A 538 17.45 -24.57 22.46
N ASP A 539 18.74 -24.73 22.15
CA ASP A 539 19.21 -24.70 20.77
C ASP A 539 18.74 -25.91 19.95
N LEU A 540 18.49 -27.04 20.61
CA LEU A 540 18.04 -28.28 19.99
C LEU A 540 16.52 -28.47 19.97
N ARG A 541 15.79 -27.68 20.77
CA ARG A 541 14.33 -27.78 20.93
C ARG A 541 13.59 -27.15 19.74
N GLY A 542 12.58 -27.84 19.20
CA GLY A 542 11.66 -27.24 18.22
C GLY A 542 10.66 -26.27 18.88
N GLU A 543 9.81 -25.62 18.09
CA GLU A 543 8.82 -24.65 18.59
C GLU A 543 7.44 -24.83 17.96
N GLY A 544 6.39 -24.38 18.66
CA GLY A 544 5.00 -24.43 18.19
C GLY A 544 4.58 -25.81 17.64
N LEU A 545 3.97 -25.83 16.46
CA LEU A 545 3.64 -27.07 15.73
C LEU A 545 4.88 -27.94 15.43
N GLY A 546 6.04 -27.31 15.29
CA GLY A 546 7.32 -27.93 14.97
C GLY A 546 8.00 -28.65 16.13
N LEU A 547 7.49 -28.53 17.36
CA LEU A 547 8.10 -29.03 18.60
C LEU A 547 8.52 -30.50 18.50
N LYS A 548 7.59 -31.38 18.08
CA LYS A 548 7.83 -32.84 17.98
C LYS A 548 8.80 -33.25 16.86
N ARG A 549 9.13 -32.33 15.96
CA ARG A 549 10.00 -32.56 14.81
C ARG A 549 11.31 -31.78 14.91
N GLY A 550 11.53 -31.12 16.05
CA GLY A 550 12.68 -30.26 16.28
C GLY A 550 12.75 -29.07 15.33
N LEU A 551 11.66 -28.68 14.66
CA LEU A 551 11.64 -27.59 13.67
C LEU A 551 11.61 -26.22 14.35
N LYS A 552 12.33 -25.25 13.77
CA LYS A 552 12.33 -23.84 14.20
C LYS A 552 11.96 -22.94 13.03
N LEU A 553 11.33 -21.80 13.33
CA LEU A 553 11.16 -20.74 12.34
C LEU A 553 12.45 -19.94 12.22
N GLY A 554 12.80 -19.62 10.99
CA GLY A 554 13.91 -18.72 10.68
C GLY A 554 13.82 -18.22 9.24
N VAL A 555 14.70 -17.30 8.90
CA VAL A 555 14.73 -16.72 7.55
C VAL A 555 15.39 -17.68 6.58
N ARG A 556 14.79 -17.85 5.41
CA ARG A 556 15.35 -18.63 4.31
C ARG A 556 16.50 -17.88 3.64
N GLY A 557 17.51 -18.61 3.17
CA GLY A 557 18.67 -18.03 2.49
C GLY A 557 19.60 -17.27 3.43
N GLU A 558 20.16 -16.16 2.96
CA GLU A 558 21.19 -15.38 3.67
C GLU A 558 20.63 -14.33 4.64
N GLY A 559 19.31 -14.29 4.86
CA GLY A 559 18.66 -13.33 5.75
C GLY A 559 17.72 -12.37 5.02
N LYS A 560 17.65 -11.13 5.49
CA LYS A 560 16.78 -10.09 4.92
C LYS A 560 17.29 -9.57 3.58
N ARG A 561 16.36 -9.14 2.72
CA ARG A 561 16.69 -8.50 1.43
C ARG A 561 16.12 -7.10 1.36
N GLY A 562 16.86 -6.19 0.75
CA GLY A 562 16.45 -4.80 0.54
C GLY A 562 15.49 -4.70 -0.63
N VAL A 563 14.39 -3.97 -0.45
CA VAL A 563 13.41 -3.70 -1.50
C VAL A 563 13.15 -2.21 -1.53
N LYS A 564 13.04 -1.63 -2.73
CA LYS A 564 12.63 -0.23 -2.90
C LYS A 564 11.26 -0.18 -3.56
N GLY A 565 10.38 0.65 -3.01
CA GLY A 565 9.19 1.10 -3.72
C GLY A 565 9.60 2.03 -4.86
N LYS A 566 8.75 2.14 -5.88
CA LYS A 566 8.87 3.21 -6.87
C LYS A 566 8.35 4.53 -6.33
N LYS A 567 8.63 5.61 -7.06
CA LYS A 567 8.01 6.91 -6.82
C LYS A 567 6.48 6.77 -6.85
N GLY A 568 5.83 7.09 -5.73
CA GLY A 568 4.39 6.93 -5.53
C GLY A 568 3.94 5.58 -4.93
N GLU A 569 4.84 4.60 -4.78
CA GLU A 569 4.62 3.36 -4.02
C GLU A 569 5.10 3.56 -2.58
N GLY A 570 4.23 4.11 -1.72
CA GLY A 570 4.55 4.39 -0.31
C GLY A 570 4.37 5.85 0.08
N ARG A 571 4.66 6.19 1.33
CA ARG A 571 4.73 7.60 1.76
C ARG A 571 6.11 8.17 1.41
N VAL A 572 6.17 9.50 1.26
CA VAL A 572 7.37 10.24 0.79
C VAL A 572 8.53 10.12 1.80
N ASP A 573 8.26 9.74 3.05
CA ASP A 573 9.24 9.51 4.12
C ASP A 573 9.91 8.13 4.08
N GLU A 574 9.52 7.24 3.16
CA GLU A 574 10.07 5.88 3.02
C GLU A 574 11.21 5.80 1.97
N GLU A 575 11.89 6.91 1.66
CA GLU A 575 13.01 6.98 0.69
C GLU A 575 14.13 5.97 0.97
N GLY A 576 14.31 5.59 2.23
CA GLY A 576 15.27 4.57 2.66
C GLY A 576 15.04 3.19 2.05
N GLY A 577 13.80 2.88 1.63
CA GLY A 577 13.38 1.57 1.16
C GLY A 577 12.79 0.70 2.27
N TYR A 578 12.80 -0.61 2.08
CA TYR A 578 12.17 -1.60 2.95
C TYR A 578 13.09 -2.79 3.15
N TRP A 579 12.98 -3.42 4.31
CA TRP A 579 13.53 -4.75 4.55
C TRP A 579 12.45 -5.81 4.44
N TRP A 580 12.83 -6.94 3.86
CA TRP A 580 11.97 -8.08 3.65
C TRP A 580 12.58 -9.34 4.23
N TRP A 581 11.80 -10.07 5.02
CA TRP A 581 12.13 -11.38 5.54
C TRP A 581 11.19 -12.44 4.98
N GLU A 582 11.75 -13.51 4.43
CA GLU A 582 11.01 -14.72 4.07
C GLU A 582 11.31 -15.80 5.11
N VAL A 583 10.34 -16.07 5.96
CA VAL A 583 10.44 -16.99 7.08
C VAL A 583 9.79 -18.32 6.72
N GLY A 584 10.40 -19.40 7.17
CA GLY A 584 9.83 -20.74 7.08
C GLY A 584 10.39 -21.67 8.14
N TRP A 585 9.88 -22.90 8.16
CA TRP A 585 10.42 -23.97 8.98
C TRP A 585 11.74 -24.50 8.43
N GLY A 586 12.69 -24.79 9.31
CA GLY A 586 13.92 -25.51 8.97
C GLY A 586 14.60 -26.17 10.14
#